data_AF-A0AAX1C0I9-F1
#
_entry.id   AF-A0AAX1C0I9-F1
#
_cell.length_a   1.000
_cell.length_b   1.000
_cell.length_c   1.000
_cell.angle_alpha   90.00
_cell.angle_beta   90.00
_cell.angle_gamma   90.00
#
_symmetry.space_group_name_H-M   'P 1'
#
loop_
_entity.id
_entity.type
_entity.pdbx_description
1 polymer ?
#
loop_
_entity_poly.entity_id
_entity_poly.type
_entity_poly.pdbx_seq_one_letter_code
_entity_poly.pdbx_strand_id
1 'polypeptide(L)'
;ADHVVIDGPPRIAALARSALLAAERVLIPVQPSPYDLWASAEMVALIREAQVFRPALRAAFAINRRVSTTIIGREARQALADQPLPALRSEVRQRIVFADSVAAGRLARETAPDSAAAREIAALVDELLRWPT
;
A
#
# COMPACT_ATOMS: atom_id res chain seq x y z
N ALA A 1 10.42 6.77 -18.96
CA ALA A 1 9.27 6.19 -18.25
C ALA A 1 8.60 7.31 -17.49
N ASP A 2 7.27 7.41 -17.52
CA ASP A 2 6.56 8.46 -16.78
C ASP A 2 6.54 8.17 -15.27
N HIS A 3 6.68 6.90 -14.87
CA HIS A 3 6.78 6.45 -13.48
C HIS A 3 7.76 5.29 -13.32
N VAL A 4 8.36 5.16 -12.13
CA VAL A 4 9.22 4.04 -11.72
C VAL A 4 8.64 3.42 -10.46
N VAL A 5 8.49 2.09 -10.44
CA VAL A 5 8.01 1.34 -9.27
C VAL A 5 9.18 0.53 -8.70
N ILE A 6 9.45 0.72 -7.40
CA ILE A 6 10.44 -0.05 -6.65
C ILE A 6 9.68 -1.00 -5.74
N ASP A 7 9.76 -2.31 -6.02
CA ASP A 7 9.24 -3.31 -5.11
C ASP A 7 10.23 -3.53 -3.96
N GLY A 8 9.79 -3.22 -2.74
CA GLY A 8 10.65 -3.20 -1.56
C GLY A 8 11.00 -4.62 -1.09
N PRO A 9 12.24 -4.87 -0.63
CA PRO A 9 12.59 -6.18 -0.11
C PRO A 9 11.89 -6.45 1.23
N PRO A 10 11.62 -7.72 1.57
CA PRO A 10 11.15 -8.06 2.90
C PRO A 10 12.25 -7.76 3.93
N ARG A 11 12.08 -6.67 4.69
CA ARG A 11 12.77 -6.42 5.96
C ARG A 11 14.30 -6.24 5.88
N ILE A 12 14.83 -5.78 4.75
CA ILE A 12 16.26 -5.38 4.61
C ILE A 12 16.36 -3.86 4.70
N ALA A 13 16.67 -3.35 5.89
CA ALA A 13 16.65 -1.91 6.19
C ALA A 13 17.58 -1.07 5.28
N ALA A 14 18.76 -1.57 4.93
CA ALA A 14 19.70 -0.85 4.07
C ALA A 14 19.13 -0.61 2.66
N LEU A 15 18.54 -1.64 2.05
CA LEU A 15 17.90 -1.53 0.74
C LEU A 15 16.63 -0.67 0.79
N ALA A 16 15.85 -0.78 1.87
CA ALA A 16 14.69 0.09 2.10
C ALA A 16 15.10 1.57 2.14
N ARG A 17 16.16 1.93 2.87
CA ARG A 17 16.68 3.30 2.92
C ARG A 17 17.09 3.83 1.54
N SER A 18 17.78 3.03 0.73
CA SER A 18 18.12 3.42 -0.64
C SER A 18 16.88 3.67 -1.49
N ALA A 19 15.85 2.82 -1.38
CA ALA A 19 14.57 3.03 -2.07
C ALA A 19 13.87 4.32 -1.61
N LEU A 20 13.83 4.60 -0.31
CA LEU A 20 13.26 5.85 0.25
C LEU A 20 13.99 7.10 -0.26
N LEU A 21 15.30 7.03 -0.42
CA LEU A 21 16.11 8.13 -0.96
C LEU A 21 15.94 8.36 -2.47
N ALA A 22 15.39 7.38 -3.20
CA ALA A 22 15.06 7.50 -4.61
C ALA A 22 13.58 7.84 -4.86
N ALA A 23 12.67 7.44 -3.97
CA ALA A 23 11.23 7.55 -4.17
C ALA A 23 10.68 8.96 -3.89
N GLU A 24 9.63 9.36 -4.59
CA GLU A 24 8.85 10.57 -4.27
C GLU A 24 7.66 10.23 -3.38
N ARG A 25 7.11 9.03 -3.58
CA ARG A 25 5.94 8.50 -2.89
C ARG A 25 6.21 7.06 -2.45
N VAL A 26 5.80 6.73 -1.24
CA VAL A 26 5.96 5.40 -0.63
C VAL A 26 4.60 4.89 -0.20
N LEU A 27 4.29 3.65 -0.58
CA LEU A 27 3.10 2.94 -0.11
C LEU A 27 3.50 1.82 0.82
N ILE A 28 2.85 1.77 1.98
CA ILE A 28 2.98 0.67 2.93
C ILE A 28 1.72 -0.20 2.81
N PRO A 29 1.78 -1.33 2.08
CA PRO A 29 0.65 -2.25 1.99
C PRO A 29 0.43 -2.92 3.36
N VAL A 30 -0.78 -2.80 3.89
CA VAL A 30 -1.15 -3.37 5.19
C VAL A 30 -2.50 -4.05 5.12
N GLN A 31 -2.63 -5.20 5.77
CA GLN A 31 -3.96 -5.60 6.22
C GLN A 31 -4.31 -4.75 7.44
N PRO A 32 -5.56 -4.31 7.60
CA PRO A 32 -5.89 -3.42 8.69
C PRO A 32 -6.15 -4.25 9.96
N SER A 33 -5.08 -4.85 10.48
CA SER A 33 -5.04 -5.66 11.70
C SER A 33 -3.96 -5.12 12.65
N PRO A 34 -4.07 -5.34 13.97
CA PRO A 34 -3.05 -4.91 14.93
C PRO A 34 -1.65 -5.46 14.62
N TYR A 35 -1.56 -6.68 14.08
CA TYR A 35 -0.28 -7.33 13.77
C TYR A 35 0.43 -6.66 12.59
N ASP A 36 -0.32 -6.28 11.54
CA ASP A 36 0.23 -5.56 10.40
C ASP A 36 0.69 -4.17 10.78
N LEU A 37 -0.06 -3.48 11.65
CA LEU A 37 0.35 -2.18 12.19
C LEU A 37 1.66 -2.29 12.95
N TRP A 38 1.78 -3.27 13.84
CA TRP A 38 3.03 -3.52 14.56
C TRP A 38 4.19 -3.87 13.61
N ALA A 39 3.94 -4.72 12.62
CA ALA A 39 4.93 -5.07 11.61
C ALA A 39 5.37 -3.87 10.75
N SER A 40 4.49 -2.88 10.56
CA SER A 40 4.78 -1.67 9.78
C SER A 40 5.55 -0.59 10.57
N ALA A 41 5.61 -0.69 11.91
CA ALA A 41 6.17 0.36 12.77
C ALA A 41 7.64 0.68 12.44
N GLU A 42 8.45 -0.33 12.13
CA GLU A 42 9.85 -0.15 11.74
C GLU A 42 9.96 0.62 10.41
N MET A 43 9.12 0.30 9.43
CA MET A 43 9.08 1.00 8.14
C MET A 43 8.63 2.45 8.32
N VAL A 44 7.65 2.70 9.18
CA VAL A 44 7.20 4.06 9.53
C VAL A 44 8.34 4.86 10.15
N ALA A 45 9.11 4.28 11.07
CA ALA A 45 10.27 4.94 11.66
C ALA A 45 11.33 5.30 10.61
N LEU A 46 11.67 4.36 9.71
CA LEU A 46 12.60 4.60 8.61
C LEU A 46 12.13 5.68 7.64
N ILE A 47 10.85 5.73 7.32
CA ILE A 47 10.26 6.78 6.49
C ILE A 47 10.39 8.14 7.18
N ARG A 48 10.11 8.22 8.49
CA ARG A 48 10.21 9.46 9.26
C ARG A 48 11.66 9.95 9.33
N GLU A 49 12.62 9.05 9.51
CA GLU A 49 14.06 9.37 9.40
C GLU A 49 14.39 9.92 8.01
N ALA A 50 13.93 9.27 6.95
CA ALA A 50 14.17 9.73 5.57
C ALA A 50 13.51 11.09 5.29
N GLN A 51 12.34 11.38 5.85
CA GLN A 51 11.63 12.65 5.70
C GLN A 51 12.38 13.85 6.32
N VAL A 52 13.27 13.61 7.31
CA VAL A 52 14.16 14.67 7.83
C VAL A 52 15.08 15.19 6.73
N PHE A 53 15.60 14.30 5.87
CA PHE A 53 16.50 14.65 4.77
C PHE A 53 15.75 14.93 3.46
N ARG A 54 14.55 14.38 3.30
CA ARG A 54 13.68 14.56 2.12
C ARG A 54 12.28 15.00 2.55
N PRO A 55 12.06 16.28 2.91
CA PRO A 55 10.75 16.77 3.35
C PRO A 55 9.62 16.63 2.32
N ALA A 56 9.97 16.48 1.04
CA ALA A 56 9.04 16.22 -0.05
C ALA A 56 8.60 14.74 -0.15
N LEU A 57 9.27 13.81 0.54
CA LEU A 57 8.90 12.38 0.53
C LEU A 57 7.52 12.20 1.16
N ARG A 58 6.57 11.68 0.38
CA ARG A 58 5.21 11.35 0.84
C ARG A 58 5.10 9.87 1.11
N ALA A 59 4.38 9.50 2.17
CA ALA A 59 4.15 8.10 2.52
C ALA A 59 2.75 7.89 3.05
N ALA A 60 2.08 6.84 2.59
CA ALA A 60 0.76 6.44 3.06
C ALA A 60 0.64 4.93 3.23
N PHE A 61 -0.30 4.54 4.08
CA PHE A 61 -0.79 3.17 4.10
C PHE A 61 -1.73 2.91 2.93
N ALA A 62 -1.55 1.76 2.28
CA ALA A 62 -2.48 1.21 1.31
C ALA A 62 -3.15 -0.02 1.92
N ILE A 63 -4.46 0.06 2.16
CA ILE A 63 -5.22 -1.08 2.72
C ILE A 63 -5.30 -2.18 1.66
N ASN A 64 -4.71 -3.32 1.96
CA ASN A 64 -4.64 -4.49 1.10
C ASN A 64 -5.26 -5.71 1.79
N ARG A 65 -5.78 -6.64 0.99
CA ARG A 65 -6.43 -7.88 1.45
C ARG A 65 -7.54 -7.66 2.49
N ARG A 66 -8.30 -6.56 2.38
CA ARG A 66 -9.44 -6.33 3.28
C ARG A 66 -10.49 -7.43 3.12
N VAL A 67 -10.77 -8.16 4.19
CA VAL A 67 -11.86 -9.15 4.23
C VAL A 67 -13.17 -8.41 4.54
N SER A 68 -14.08 -8.33 3.58
CA SER A 68 -15.34 -7.58 3.72
C SER A 68 -16.47 -8.46 4.28
N THR A 69 -16.87 -8.26 5.54
CA THR A 69 -18.22 -8.53 6.12
C THR A 69 -18.33 -8.34 7.64
N THR A 70 -17.26 -8.03 8.37
CA THR A 70 -17.32 -7.92 9.85
C THR A 70 -17.21 -6.48 10.34
N ILE A 71 -17.70 -6.22 11.56
CA ILE A 71 -17.53 -4.97 12.32
C ILE A 71 -16.05 -4.53 12.32
N ILE A 72 -15.13 -5.49 12.28
CA ILE A 72 -13.67 -5.36 12.14
C ILE A 72 -13.26 -4.53 10.91
N GLY A 73 -14.01 -4.58 9.81
CA GLY A 73 -13.69 -3.78 8.62
C GLY A 73 -13.90 -2.27 8.79
N ARG A 74 -14.61 -1.83 9.84
CA ARG A 74 -14.75 -0.42 10.23
C ARG A 74 -13.65 -0.03 11.22
N GLU A 75 -13.34 -0.93 12.16
CA GLU A 75 -12.22 -0.83 13.11
C GLU A 75 -10.86 -0.75 12.39
N ALA A 76 -10.74 -1.49 11.30
CA ALA A 76 -9.61 -1.53 10.38
C ALA A 76 -9.05 -0.15 9.99
N ARG A 77 -9.91 0.74 9.52
CA ARG A 77 -9.51 2.10 9.12
C ARG A 77 -9.28 2.98 10.36
N GLN A 78 -10.01 2.76 11.44
CA GLN A 78 -9.80 3.47 12.70
C GLN A 78 -8.42 3.17 13.28
N ALA A 79 -7.95 1.92 13.19
CA ALA A 79 -6.62 1.54 13.67
C ALA A 79 -5.48 2.25 12.91
N LEU A 80 -5.73 2.67 11.67
CA LEU A 80 -4.83 3.51 10.88
C LEU A 80 -4.99 5.02 11.15
N ALA A 81 -6.09 5.45 11.75
CA ALA A 81 -6.34 6.86 12.05
C ALA A 81 -5.39 7.40 13.13
N ASP A 82 -4.94 6.54 14.04
CA ASP A 82 -3.99 6.87 15.10
C ASP A 82 -2.52 6.76 14.65
N GLN A 83 -2.26 6.37 13.40
CA GLN A 83 -0.92 6.22 12.87
C GLN A 83 -0.35 7.57 12.38
N PRO A 84 0.99 7.74 12.40
CA PRO A 84 1.62 9.00 12.00
C PRO A 84 1.60 9.26 10.49
N LEU A 85 1.19 8.27 9.68
CA LEU A 85 1.04 8.40 8.23
C LEU A 85 -0.43 8.23 7.85
N PRO A 86 -0.93 8.97 6.84
CA PRO A 86 -2.30 8.84 6.37
C PRO A 86 -2.52 7.48 5.70
N ALA A 87 -3.77 7.04 5.66
CA ALA A 87 -4.20 5.93 4.81
C ALA A 87 -4.89 6.47 3.54
N LEU A 88 -4.60 5.85 2.40
CA LEU A 88 -5.36 6.11 1.17
C LEU A 88 -6.83 5.69 1.35
N ARG A 89 -7.72 6.34 0.61
CA ARG A 89 -9.17 6.11 0.66
C ARG A 89 -9.53 4.81 -0.06
N SER A 90 -8.84 4.50 -1.14
CA SER A 90 -9.02 3.28 -1.93
C SER A 90 -8.51 2.07 -1.15
N GLU A 91 -9.25 0.96 -1.26
CA GLU A 91 -8.94 -0.28 -0.55
C GLU A 91 -8.97 -1.44 -1.54
N VAL A 92 -8.02 -2.36 -1.40
CA VAL A 92 -8.00 -3.60 -2.16
C VAL A 92 -8.53 -4.72 -1.27
N ARG A 93 -9.63 -5.35 -1.70
CA ARG A 93 -10.25 -6.44 -0.93
C ARG A 93 -9.57 -7.76 -1.18
N GLN A 94 -9.70 -8.68 -0.23
CA GLN A 94 -9.29 -10.07 -0.45
C GLN A 94 -10.20 -10.70 -1.50
N ARG A 95 -9.61 -11.16 -2.61
CA ARG A 95 -10.32 -11.72 -3.77
C ARG A 95 -9.53 -12.88 -4.36
N ILE A 96 -10.25 -13.92 -4.77
CA ILE A 96 -9.67 -15.14 -5.35
C ILE A 96 -8.92 -14.83 -6.66
N VAL A 97 -9.44 -13.89 -7.47
CA VAL A 97 -8.83 -13.50 -8.76
C VAL A 97 -7.37 -13.07 -8.65
N PHE A 98 -6.91 -12.53 -7.52
CA PHE A 98 -5.49 -12.21 -7.33
C PHE A 98 -4.63 -13.48 -7.30
N ALA A 99 -5.08 -14.54 -6.62
CA ALA A 99 -4.37 -15.82 -6.59
C ALA A 99 -4.41 -16.51 -7.96
N ASP A 100 -5.57 -16.55 -8.61
CA ASP A 100 -5.73 -17.15 -9.95
C ASP A 100 -4.85 -16.46 -11.00
N SER A 101 -4.76 -15.14 -10.93
CA SER A 101 -3.96 -14.36 -11.88
C SER A 101 -2.47 -14.63 -11.70
N VAL A 102 -1.98 -14.66 -10.47
CA VAL A 102 -0.57 -15.01 -10.18
C VAL A 102 -0.26 -16.43 -10.66
N ALA A 103 -1.13 -17.40 -10.39
CA ALA A 103 -0.95 -18.78 -10.86
C ALA A 103 -0.89 -18.89 -12.40
N ALA A 104 -1.61 -18.00 -13.11
CA ALA A 104 -1.60 -17.92 -14.56
C ALA A 104 -0.49 -17.01 -15.14
N GLY A 105 0.36 -16.40 -14.30
CA GLY A 105 1.37 -15.43 -14.75
C GLY A 105 0.77 -14.15 -15.36
N ARG A 106 -0.46 -13.80 -14.97
CA ARG A 106 -1.23 -12.64 -15.47
C ARG A 106 -1.55 -11.67 -14.36
N LEU A 107 -1.98 -10.48 -14.74
CA LEU A 107 -2.54 -9.48 -13.85
C LEU A 107 -4.04 -9.70 -13.64
N ALA A 108 -4.58 -9.27 -12.50
CA ALA A 108 -6.01 -9.35 -12.23
C ALA A 108 -6.87 -8.69 -13.32
N ARG A 109 -6.38 -7.59 -13.92
CA ARG A 109 -7.06 -6.90 -15.04
C ARG A 109 -7.02 -7.68 -16.36
N GLU A 110 -6.01 -8.54 -16.55
CA GLU A 110 -5.88 -9.38 -17.75
C GLU A 110 -6.71 -10.66 -17.62
N THR A 111 -6.83 -11.19 -16.40
CA THR A 111 -7.66 -12.35 -16.10
C THR A 111 -9.16 -11.99 -16.07
N ALA A 112 -9.52 -10.85 -15.48
CA ALA A 112 -10.91 -10.41 -15.33
C ALA A 112 -11.01 -8.87 -15.37
N PRO A 113 -11.06 -8.26 -16.57
CA PRO A 113 -10.98 -6.80 -16.76
C PRO A 113 -12.11 -6.02 -16.09
N ASP A 114 -13.34 -6.56 -16.09
CA ASP A 114 -14.51 -5.89 -15.49
C ASP A 114 -14.72 -6.23 -14.01
N SER A 115 -13.81 -7.02 -13.44
CA SER A 115 -13.91 -7.44 -12.04
C SER A 115 -13.78 -6.27 -11.09
N ALA A 116 -14.35 -6.44 -9.89
CA ALA A 116 -14.15 -5.45 -8.84
C ALA A 116 -12.68 -5.36 -8.39
N ALA A 117 -11.85 -6.40 -8.59
CA ALA A 117 -10.40 -6.31 -8.34
C ALA A 117 -9.72 -5.33 -9.29
N ALA A 118 -10.03 -5.42 -10.59
CA ALA A 118 -9.49 -4.50 -11.59
C ALA A 118 -9.89 -3.04 -11.29
N ARG A 119 -11.15 -2.82 -10.91
CA ARG A 119 -11.66 -1.50 -10.50
C ARG A 119 -11.02 -0.97 -9.21
N GLU A 120 -10.80 -1.82 -8.20
CA GLU A 120 -10.14 -1.44 -6.95
C GLU A 120 -8.68 -1.02 -7.17
N ILE A 121 -7.94 -1.78 -7.99
CA ILE A 121 -6.56 -1.44 -8.35
C ILE A 121 -6.50 -0.15 -9.17
N ALA A 122 -7.41 0.02 -10.14
CA ALA A 122 -7.49 1.26 -10.92
C ALA A 122 -7.76 2.47 -10.01
N ALA A 123 -8.71 2.37 -9.06
CA ALA A 123 -9.01 3.42 -8.10
C ALA A 123 -7.81 3.77 -7.20
N LEU A 124 -7.08 2.77 -6.73
CA LEU A 124 -5.86 2.98 -5.93
C LEU A 124 -4.77 3.73 -6.72
N VAL A 125 -4.54 3.33 -7.97
CA VAL A 125 -3.55 3.99 -8.83
C VAL A 125 -3.96 5.43 -9.13
N ASP A 126 -5.23 5.64 -9.48
CA ASP A 126 -5.82 6.95 -9.72
C ASP A 126 -5.66 7.90 -8.53
N GLU A 127 -5.94 7.39 -7.33
CA GLU A 127 -5.74 8.15 -6.10
C GLU A 127 -4.27 8.48 -5.86
N LEU A 128 -3.37 7.50 -6.01
CA LEU A 128 -1.93 7.69 -5.83
C LEU A 128 -1.37 8.77 -6.77
N LEU A 129 -1.81 8.79 -8.03
CA LEU A 129 -1.34 9.75 -9.02
C LEU A 129 -1.85 11.16 -8.76
N ARG A 130 -3.09 11.29 -8.28
CA ARG A 130 -3.70 12.58 -7.89
C ARG A 130 -3.33 13.03 -6.48
N TRP A 131 -2.59 12.21 -5.74
CA TRP A 131 -2.26 12.52 -4.36
C TRP A 131 -1.30 13.72 -4.32
N PRO A 132 -1.66 14.83 -3.63
CA PRO A 132 -0.89 16.06 -3.68
C PRO A 132 0.56 15.85 -3.23
N THR A 133 1.46 16.54 -3.93
CA THR A 133 2.85 16.69 -3.53
C THR A 133 2.98 17.72 -2.43
#